data_AF-A0A212F870-F1
#
_entry.id   AF-A0A212F870-F1
#
_cell.length_a   1.000
_cell.length_b   1.000
_cell.length_c   1.000
_cell.angle_alpha   90.00
_cell.angle_beta   90.00
_cell.angle_gamma   90.00
#
_symmetry.space_group_name_H-M   'P 1'
#
loop_
_entity.id
_entity.type
_entity.pdbx_description
1 polymer ?
#
loop_
_entity_poly.entity_id
_entity_poly.type
_entity_poly.pdbx_seq_one_letter_code
_entity_poly.pdbx_strand_id
1 'polypeptide(L)'
;MCDDDFKITPASVAVKVQSSINQDIVKELLKSSFQDSQTKLSCEALSLMTEIAKLLVMETCLRAADLANSGNEDGQVCSVINADHILKCLPQIMLDFP
;
A
#
# COMPACT_ATOMS: atom_id res chain seq x y z
N MET A 1 15.47 26.99 -20.53
CA MET A 1 14.39 26.02 -20.82
C MET A 1 14.31 25.13 -19.60
N CYS A 2 13.22 25.25 -18.83
CA CYS A 2 12.97 24.37 -17.69
C CYS A 2 12.35 23.10 -18.25
N ASP A 3 12.95 21.96 -17.93
CA ASP A 3 12.51 20.64 -18.37
C ASP A 3 11.05 20.37 -17.98
N ASP A 4 10.30 19.92 -18.99
CA ASP A 4 8.88 19.57 -18.98
C ASP A 4 8.54 18.58 -17.85
N ASP A 5 7.63 19.04 -16.97
CA ASP A 5 6.56 18.29 -16.29
C ASP A 5 6.69 16.74 -16.28
N PHE A 6 7.41 16.21 -15.30
CA PHE A 6 7.16 14.84 -14.83
C PHE A 6 5.85 14.81 -14.03
N LYS A 7 4.71 14.90 -14.71
CA LYS A 7 3.40 14.68 -14.09
C LYS A 7 3.30 13.22 -13.68
N ILE A 8 3.52 12.96 -12.40
CA ILE A 8 3.25 11.66 -11.77
C ILE A 8 1.72 11.48 -11.80
N THR A 9 1.25 10.78 -12.81
CA THR A 9 -0.16 10.36 -12.91
C THR A 9 -0.37 9.10 -12.07
N PRO A 10 -1.56 8.88 -11.47
CA PRO A 10 -1.86 7.65 -10.73
C PRO A 10 -1.67 6.39 -11.60
N ALA A 11 -1.90 6.51 -12.92
CA ALA A 11 -1.58 5.48 -13.90
C ALA A 11 -0.07 5.19 -14.02
N SER A 12 0.81 6.19 -13.84
CA SER A 12 2.28 5.99 -13.86
C SER A 12 2.81 5.34 -12.57
N VAL A 13 2.12 5.52 -11.44
CA VAL A 13 2.43 4.82 -10.17
C VAL A 13 2.10 3.33 -10.27
N ALA A 14 1.00 2.98 -10.96
CA ALA A 14 0.64 1.59 -11.25
C ALA A 14 1.62 0.89 -12.22
N VAL A 15 2.39 1.63 -13.02
CA VAL A 15 3.11 1.09 -14.18
C VAL A 15 4.55 0.63 -13.91
N LYS A 16 5.18 0.90 -12.76
CA LYS A 16 6.56 0.39 -12.55
C LYS A 16 7.10 0.30 -11.12
N VAL A 17 6.27 0.05 -10.11
CA VAL A 17 6.81 -0.37 -8.80
C VAL A 17 6.89 -1.89 -8.79
N GLN A 18 8.06 -2.43 -9.14
CA GLN A 18 8.35 -3.86 -8.99
C GLN A 18 8.61 -4.15 -7.51
N SER A 19 7.54 -4.19 -6.70
CA SER A 19 7.61 -4.58 -5.30
C SER A 19 7.39 -6.09 -5.16
N SER A 20 8.27 -6.71 -4.40
CA SER A 20 8.12 -8.09 -3.94
C SER A 20 8.16 -8.09 -2.41
N ILE A 21 7.26 -8.86 -1.81
CA ILE A 21 7.31 -9.18 -0.39
C ILE A 21 7.89 -10.58 -0.28
N ASN A 22 8.89 -10.76 0.59
CA ASN A 22 9.43 -12.09 0.83
C ASN A 22 8.33 -12.97 1.46
N GLN A 23 7.94 -14.01 0.74
CA GLN A 23 6.88 -14.93 1.12
C GLN A 23 7.16 -15.64 2.47
N ASP A 24 8.43 -15.84 2.84
CA ASP A 24 8.80 -16.40 4.15
C ASP A 24 8.44 -15.46 5.30
N ILE A 25 8.53 -14.13 5.09
CA ILE A 25 8.12 -13.15 6.10
C ILE A 25 6.60 -13.20 6.30
N VAL A 26 5.84 -13.25 5.20
CA VAL A 26 4.37 -13.39 5.26
C VAL A 26 3.98 -14.66 6.00
N LYS A 27 4.68 -15.77 5.72
CA LYS A 27 4.45 -17.05 6.38
C LYS A 27 4.66 -16.98 7.89
N GLU A 28 5.77 -16.38 8.34
CA GLU A 28 6.06 -16.27 9.77
C GLU A 28 5.12 -15.28 10.48
N LEU A 29 4.76 -14.16 9.84
CA LEU A 29 3.75 -13.24 10.37
C LEU A 29 2.39 -13.94 10.57
N LEU A 30 1.91 -14.68 9.56
CA LEU A 30 0.65 -15.41 9.64
C LEU A 30 0.69 -16.50 10.72
N LYS A 31 1.75 -17.32 10.75
CA LYS A 31 1.93 -18.35 11.79
C LYS A 31 1.94 -17.77 13.20
N SER A 32 2.62 -16.63 13.40
CA SER A 32 2.68 -15.97 14.70
C SER A 32 1.34 -15.40 15.16
N SER A 33 0.41 -15.17 14.22
CA SER A 33 -0.92 -14.62 14.49
C SER A 33 -2.00 -15.69 14.68
N PHE A 34 -1.74 -16.95 14.33
CA PHE A 34 -2.71 -18.04 14.49
C PHE A 34 -2.94 -18.35 15.98
N GLN A 35 -4.20 -18.40 16.39
CA GLN A 35 -4.57 -18.76 17.76
C GLN A 35 -4.39 -20.26 18.05
N ASP A 36 -4.50 -21.11 17.02
CA ASP A 36 -4.27 -22.54 17.12
C ASP A 36 -2.96 -22.94 16.41
N SER A 37 -2.04 -23.51 17.19
CA SER A 37 -0.75 -24.05 16.75
C SER A 37 -0.84 -25.15 15.68
N GLN A 38 -1.99 -25.79 15.51
CA GLN A 38 -2.21 -26.80 14.46
C GLN A 38 -2.67 -26.20 13.13
N THR A 39 -2.94 -24.89 13.07
CA THR A 39 -3.33 -24.20 11.85
C THR A 39 -2.25 -24.34 10.79
N LYS A 40 -2.62 -24.86 9.61
CA LYS A 40 -1.72 -25.04 8.47
C LYS A 40 -2.10 -24.07 7.36
N LEU A 41 -1.08 -23.55 6.69
CA LEU A 41 -1.22 -22.68 5.53
C LEU A 41 -0.72 -23.44 4.29
N SER A 42 -1.55 -23.58 3.26
CA SER A 42 -1.12 -24.18 1.99
C SER A 42 -0.21 -23.24 1.21
N CYS A 43 0.56 -23.77 0.25
CA CYS A 43 1.43 -22.97 -0.59
C CYS A 43 0.66 -21.94 -1.41
N GLU A 44 -0.49 -22.33 -1.96
CA GLU A 44 -1.37 -21.47 -2.76
C GLU A 44 -1.98 -20.35 -1.92
N ALA A 45 -2.44 -20.67 -0.70
CA ALA A 45 -2.95 -19.67 0.23
C ALA A 45 -1.86 -18.69 0.64
N LEU A 46 -0.64 -19.17 0.92
CA LEU A 46 0.49 -18.31 1.24
C LEU A 46 0.87 -17.36 0.08
N SER A 47 0.87 -17.87 -1.16
CA SER A 47 1.13 -17.03 -2.34
C SER A 47 0.03 -15.96 -2.51
N LEU A 48 -1.24 -16.33 -2.33
CA LEU A 48 -2.35 -15.38 -2.38
C LEU A 48 -2.22 -14.30 -1.29
N MET A 49 -1.92 -14.69 -0.05
CA MET A 49 -1.72 -13.75 1.05
C MET A 49 -0.54 -12.80 0.81
N THR A 50 0.49 -13.26 0.10
CA THR A 50 1.63 -12.41 -0.27
C THR A 50 1.21 -11.32 -1.25
N GLU A 51 0.37 -11.65 -2.24
CA GLU A 51 -0.19 -10.66 -3.15
C GLU A 51 -1.20 -9.72 -2.46
N ILE A 52 -2.02 -10.21 -1.53
CA ILE A 52 -2.92 -9.37 -0.73
C ILE A 52 -2.12 -8.35 0.11
N ALA A 53 -1.06 -8.79 0.78
CA ALA A 53 -0.18 -7.90 1.55
C ALA A 53 0.46 -6.82 0.66
N LYS A 54 0.86 -7.19 -0.56
CA LYS A 54 1.40 -6.26 -1.54
C LYS A 54 0.35 -5.24 -2.00
N LEU A 55 -0.86 -5.70 -2.31
CA LEU A 55 -1.98 -4.83 -2.71
C LEU A 55 -2.33 -3.83 -1.62
N LEU A 56 -2.35 -4.26 -0.35
CA LEU A 56 -2.61 -3.39 0.79
C LEU A 56 -1.60 -2.23 0.87
N VAL A 57 -0.31 -2.53 0.70
CA VAL A 57 0.76 -1.51 0.69
C VAL A 57 0.59 -0.57 -0.50
N MET A 58 0.37 -1.12 -1.70
CA MET A 58 0.22 -0.33 -2.93
C MET A 58 -0.99 0.59 -2.87
N GLU A 59 -2.15 0.10 -2.44
CA GLU A 59 -3.37 0.91 -2.29
C GLU A 59 -3.17 2.04 -1.27
N THR A 60 -2.53 1.75 -0.14
CA THR A 60 -2.21 2.77 0.86
C THR A 60 -1.31 3.86 0.27
N CYS A 61 -0.27 3.48 -0.47
CA CYS A 61 0.63 4.43 -1.13
C CYS A 61 -0.09 5.28 -2.18
N LEU A 62 -0.95 4.67 -3.00
CA LEU A 62 -1.67 5.36 -4.06
C LEU A 62 -2.64 6.39 -3.48
N ARG A 63 -3.44 6.01 -2.47
CA ARG A 63 -4.38 6.94 -1.83
C ARG A 63 -3.68 8.05 -1.07
N ALA A 64 -2.57 7.75 -0.39
CA ALA A 64 -1.77 8.78 0.27
C ALA A 64 -1.13 9.76 -0.74
N ALA A 65 -0.73 9.28 -1.92
CA ALA A 65 -0.26 10.13 -3.00
C ALA A 65 -1.37 11.01 -3.57
N ASP A 66 -2.57 10.45 -3.79
CA ASP A 66 -3.73 11.21 -4.25
C ASP A 66 -4.12 12.32 -3.25
N LEU A 67 -4.05 12.04 -1.94
CA LEU A 67 -4.26 13.04 -0.89
C LEU A 67 -3.19 14.14 -0.93
N ALA A 68 -1.92 13.79 -1.09
CA ALA A 68 -0.83 14.78 -1.21
C ALA A 68 -1.02 15.68 -2.45
N ASN A 69 -1.46 15.09 -3.57
CA ASN A 69 -1.70 15.76 -4.84
C ASN A 69 -2.96 16.64 -4.86
N SER A 70 -3.98 16.27 -4.08
CA SER A 70 -5.26 16.99 -4.02
C SER A 70 -5.16 18.30 -3.20
N GLY A 71 -4.04 18.52 -2.52
CA GLY A 71 -3.81 19.68 -1.68
C GLY A 71 -4.29 19.51 -0.25
N ASN A 72 -3.68 20.25 0.68
CA ASN A 72 -4.13 20.34 2.07
C ASN A 72 -5.32 21.30 2.22
N GLU A 73 -5.78 21.52 3.46
CA GLU A 73 -6.89 22.45 3.74
C GLU A 73 -6.63 23.90 3.29
N ASP A 74 -5.36 24.27 3.09
CA ASP A 74 -4.92 25.57 2.56
C ASP A 74 -4.75 25.57 1.04
N GLY A 75 -5.12 24.49 0.35
CA GLY A 75 -5.03 24.34 -1.11
C GLY A 75 -3.61 24.13 -1.64
N GLN A 76 -2.63 23.86 -0.78
CA GLN A 76 -1.24 23.62 -1.19
C GLN A 76 -1.01 22.14 -1.47
N VAL A 77 -0.54 21.84 -2.68
CA VAL A 77 -0.10 20.50 -3.09
C VAL A 77 1.21 20.15 -2.39
N CYS A 78 1.29 18.94 -1.82
CA CYS A 78 2.47 18.48 -1.13
C CYS A 78 3.30 17.57 -2.03
N SER A 79 4.56 17.93 -2.30
CA SER A 79 5.48 17.11 -3.11
C SER A 79 5.99 15.86 -2.40
N VAL A 80 5.71 15.71 -1.09
CA VAL A 80 6.15 14.60 -0.25
C VAL A 80 4.96 14.03 0.51
N ILE A 81 4.83 12.70 0.51
CA ILE A 81 3.84 12.00 1.33
C ILE A 81 4.30 12.04 2.79
N ASN A 82 3.48 12.60 3.67
CA ASN A 82 3.71 12.62 5.11
C ASN A 82 2.76 11.64 5.83
N ALA A 83 2.94 11.48 7.15
CA ALA A 83 2.10 10.58 7.95
C ALA A 83 0.62 11.00 7.99
N ASP A 84 0.33 12.30 7.89
CA ASP A 84 -1.05 12.82 7.91
C ASP A 84 -1.86 12.31 6.72
N HIS A 85 -1.27 12.24 5.52
CA HIS A 85 -1.93 11.65 4.35
C HIS A 85 -2.27 10.18 4.57
N ILE A 86 -1.38 9.40 5.20
CA ILE A 86 -1.62 7.99 5.51
C ILE A 86 -2.75 7.85 6.53
N LEU A 87 -2.71 8.63 7.61
CA LEU A 87 -3.74 8.61 8.66
C LEU A 87 -5.12 9.01 8.12
N LYS A 88 -5.17 9.93 7.15
CA LYS A 88 -6.42 10.34 6.49
C LYS A 88 -7.04 9.23 5.64
N CYS A 89 -6.25 8.44 4.92
CA CYS A 89 -6.79 7.32 4.14
C CYS A 89 -6.96 6.01 4.93
N LEU A 90 -6.30 5.88 6.09
CA LEU A 90 -6.30 4.64 6.88
C LEU A 90 -7.71 4.13 7.24
N PRO A 91 -8.70 4.96 7.67
CA PRO A 91 -10.03 4.46 7.99
C PRO A 91 -10.69 3.74 6.81
N GLN A 92 -10.57 4.27 5.59
CA GLN A 92 -11.13 3.63 4.41
C GLN A 92 -10.35 2.39 4.00
N ILE A 93 -9.02 2.40 4.13
CA ILE A 93 -8.20 1.20 3.91
C ILE A 93 -8.65 0.06 4.83
N MET A 94 -8.92 0.33 6.11
CA MET A 94 -9.39 -0.69 7.06
C MET A 94 -10.80 -1.20 6.74
N LEU A 95 -11.65 -0.40 6.07
CA LEU A 95 -12.97 -0.83 5.62
C LEU A 95 -12.91 -1.69 4.35
N ASP A 96 -11.98 -1.39 3.44
CA ASP A 96 -11.81 -2.12 2.19
C ASP A 96 -11.09 -3.47 2.39
N PHE A 97 -10.30 -3.59 3.47
CA PHE A 97 -9.58 -4.81 3.87
C PHE A 97 -9.96 -5.24 5.31
N PRO A 98 -11.20 -5.74 5.52
CA PRO A 98 -11.71 -6.15 6.83
C PRO A 98 -11.11 -7.47 7.34
#